data_AF-A0AAJ2Y3E8-F1
#
_entry.id   AF-A0AAJ2Y3E8-F1
#
_cell.length_a   1.000
_cell.length_b   1.000
_cell.length_c   1.000
_cell.angle_alpha   90.00
_cell.angle_beta   90.00
_cell.angle_gamma   90.00
#
_symmetry.space_group_name_H-M   'P 1'
#
loop_
_entity.id
_entity.type
_entity.pdbx_description
1 polymer ?
#
loop_
_entity_poly.entity_id
_entity_poly.type
_entity_poly.pdbx_seq_one_letter_code
_entity_poly.pdbx_strand_id
1 'polypeptide(L)'
;MMKPWHWIIKDDKSKIIEMIEFFNKEVEEARREVKKIGIIEKIAQEIPGWHETRLSQLQELEAVLEMLEIEMRQVQAEKFKYFLEGYRRALSSSDCKKYVEGDKDVCELAELINEVSYIRNTYSSIVKSLEMKAFQLNNIVRLRAAGIEDARLE
;
A
#
# COMPACT_ATOMS: atom_id res chain seq x y z
N MET A 1 -22.23 -5.63 -3.50
CA MET A 1 -20.93 -4.97 -3.26
C MET A 1 -19.89 -6.07 -3.20
N MET A 2 -18.79 -5.96 -3.95
CA MET A 2 -17.70 -6.93 -3.85
C MET A 2 -17.14 -6.90 -2.42
N LYS A 3 -16.84 -8.06 -1.83
CA LYS A 3 -16.28 -8.09 -0.46
C LYS A 3 -14.90 -7.42 -0.48
N PRO A 4 -14.57 -6.53 0.46
CA PRO A 4 -13.24 -5.96 0.58
C PRO A 4 -12.17 -7.03 0.81
N TRP A 5 -10.97 -6.82 0.28
CA TRP A 5 -9.85 -7.78 0.39
C TRP A 5 -9.50 -8.16 1.83
N HIS A 6 -9.54 -7.21 2.77
CA HIS A 6 -9.26 -7.50 4.18
C HIS A 6 -10.25 -8.50 4.81
N TRP A 7 -11.50 -8.57 4.35
CA TRP A 7 -12.45 -9.61 4.80
C TRP A 7 -12.13 -10.95 4.15
N ILE A 8 -11.80 -10.95 2.86
CA ILE A 8 -11.45 -12.17 2.13
C ILE A 8 -10.21 -12.83 2.74
N ILE A 9 -9.16 -12.04 3.00
CA ILE A 9 -7.88 -12.54 3.53
C ILE A 9 -8.03 -12.97 4.99
N LYS A 10 -8.87 -12.28 5.76
CA LYS A 10 -9.19 -12.70 7.13
C LYS A 10 -9.88 -14.07 7.17
N ASP A 11 -10.77 -14.33 6.20
CA ASP A 11 -11.44 -15.63 6.08
C ASP A 11 -10.50 -16.71 5.51
N ASP A 12 -9.65 -16.37 4.54
CA ASP A 12 -8.70 -17.26 3.87
C ASP A 12 -7.43 -16.53 3.42
N LYS A 13 -6.34 -16.71 4.17
CA LYS A 13 -5.04 -16.08 3.88
C LYS A 13 -4.39 -16.57 2.59
N SER A 14 -4.74 -17.75 2.08
CA SER A 14 -4.17 -18.25 0.82
C SER A 14 -4.50 -17.34 -0.38
N LYS A 15 -5.54 -16.51 -0.24
CA LYS A 15 -5.97 -15.51 -1.21
C LYS A 15 -5.08 -14.29 -1.32
N ILE A 16 -4.06 -14.15 -0.47
CA ILE A 16 -3.11 -13.04 -0.56
C ILE A 16 -2.38 -13.01 -1.91
N ILE A 17 -2.05 -14.17 -2.48
CA ILE A 17 -1.36 -14.26 -3.77
C ILE A 17 -2.26 -13.70 -4.89
N GLU A 18 -3.55 -14.07 -4.87
CA GLU A 18 -4.56 -13.58 -5.81
C GLU A 18 -4.74 -12.05 -5.69
N MET A 19 -4.75 -11.53 -4.45
CA MET A 19 -4.78 -10.09 -4.18
C MET A 19 -3.56 -9.38 -4.78
N ILE A 20 -2.35 -9.92 -4.52
CA ILE A 20 -1.09 -9.34 -5.00
C ILE A 20 -1.08 -9.29 -6.54
N GLU A 21 -1.48 -10.36 -7.21
CA GLU A 21 -1.59 -10.40 -8.67
C GLU A 21 -2.58 -9.37 -9.21
N PHE A 22 -3.75 -9.23 -8.56
CA PHE A 22 -4.74 -8.22 -8.90
C PHE A 22 -4.16 -6.80 -8.84
N PHE A 23 -3.57 -6.42 -7.69
CA PHE A 23 -3.00 -5.08 -7.54
C PHE A 23 -1.80 -4.83 -8.46
N ASN A 24 -0.96 -5.83 -8.72
CA ASN A 24 0.16 -5.68 -9.66
C ASN A 24 -0.32 -5.41 -11.09
N LYS A 25 -1.41 -6.06 -11.53
CA LYS A 25 -2.02 -5.77 -12.82
C LYS A 25 -2.59 -4.35 -12.88
N GLU A 26 -3.25 -3.92 -11.81
CA GLU A 26 -3.81 -2.57 -11.69
C GLU A 26 -2.73 -1.48 -11.64
N VAL A 27 -1.56 -1.76 -11.06
CA VAL A 27 -0.39 -0.87 -11.07
C VAL A 27 0.06 -0.53 -12.49
N GLU A 28 0.05 -1.51 -13.40
CA GLU A 28 0.45 -1.28 -14.80
C GLU A 28 -0.51 -0.32 -15.51
N GLU A 29 -1.81 -0.43 -15.23
CA GLU A 29 -2.80 0.51 -15.77
C GLU A 29 -2.65 1.90 -15.14
N ALA A 30 -2.48 1.96 -13.82
CA ALA A 30 -2.26 3.21 -13.10
C ALA A 30 -1.02 3.98 -13.60
N ARG A 31 0.06 3.26 -13.94
CA ARG A 31 1.25 3.87 -14.54
C ARG A 31 0.97 4.48 -15.92
N ARG A 32 0.03 3.92 -16.70
CA ARG A 32 -0.39 4.51 -17.99
C ARG A 32 -1.21 5.77 -17.78
N GLU A 33 -2.11 5.79 -16.79
CA GLU A 33 -2.88 6.98 -16.42
C GLU A 33 -1.97 8.16 -16.05
N VAL A 34 -0.96 7.91 -15.20
CA VAL A 34 0.04 8.93 -14.83
C VAL A 34 0.77 9.47 -16.07
N LYS A 35 1.15 8.58 -17.00
CA LYS A 35 1.88 8.95 -18.23
C LYS A 35 0.99 9.45 -19.36
N LYS A 36 -0.34 9.49 -19.20
CA LYS A 36 -1.26 9.84 -20.29
C LYS A 36 -0.99 11.26 -20.81
N ILE A 37 -0.87 11.39 -22.12
CA ILE A 37 -0.69 12.67 -22.83
C ILE A 37 -1.92 12.88 -23.70
N GLY A 38 -2.37 14.13 -23.85
CA GLY A 38 -3.50 14.46 -24.68
C GLY A 38 -3.95 15.92 -24.52
N ILE A 39 -5.18 16.17 -24.92
CA ILE A 39 -5.85 17.47 -24.77
C ILE A 39 -5.99 17.78 -23.27
N ILE A 40 -5.55 18.97 -22.86
CA ILE A 40 -5.46 19.39 -21.46
C ILE A 40 -6.82 19.25 -20.75
N GLU A 41 -7.90 19.72 -21.38
CA GLU A 41 -9.25 19.72 -20.82
C GLU A 41 -9.75 18.29 -20.57
N LYS A 42 -9.47 17.37 -21.51
CA LYS A 42 -9.85 15.95 -21.36
C LYS A 42 -9.08 15.31 -20.21
N ILE A 43 -7.77 15.52 -20.15
CA ILE A 43 -6.93 14.98 -19.08
C ILE A 43 -7.34 15.56 -17.72
N ALA A 44 -7.62 16.87 -17.64
CA ALA A 44 -8.07 17.54 -16.43
C ALA A 44 -9.39 16.95 -15.90
N GLN A 45 -10.30 16.57 -16.79
CA GLN A 45 -11.57 15.94 -16.44
C GLN A 45 -11.39 14.49 -15.94
N GLU A 46 -10.43 13.75 -16.49
CA GLU A 46 -10.21 12.33 -16.15
C GLU A 46 -9.40 12.14 -14.84
N ILE A 47 -8.46 13.05 -14.53
CA ILE A 47 -7.56 12.94 -13.36
C ILE A 47 -8.29 12.65 -12.04
N PRO A 48 -9.39 13.35 -11.69
CA PRO A 48 -10.11 13.08 -10.44
C PRO A 48 -10.64 11.65 -10.36
N GLY A 49 -11.09 11.08 -11.48
CA GLY A 49 -11.57 9.70 -11.55
C GLY A 49 -10.44 8.69 -11.31
N TRP A 50 -9.29 8.90 -11.96
CA TRP A 50 -8.12 8.05 -11.68
C TRP A 50 -7.65 8.20 -10.24
N HIS A 51 -7.57 9.43 -9.72
CA HIS A 51 -7.13 9.68 -8.35
C HIS A 51 -8.02 8.95 -7.34
N GLU A 52 -9.34 9.08 -7.47
CA GLU A 52 -10.30 8.38 -6.61
C GLU A 52 -10.09 6.87 -6.65
N THR A 53 -10.03 6.28 -7.84
CA THR A 53 -9.89 4.82 -7.99
C THR A 53 -8.57 4.31 -7.39
N ARG A 54 -7.46 5.03 -7.62
CA ARG A 54 -6.14 4.63 -7.09
C ARG A 54 -6.03 4.89 -5.58
N LEU A 55 -6.70 5.92 -5.06
CA LEU A 55 -6.77 6.19 -3.63
C LEU A 55 -7.61 5.12 -2.91
N SER A 56 -8.73 4.68 -3.49
CA SER A 56 -9.52 3.58 -2.92
C SER A 56 -8.73 2.27 -2.89
N GLN A 57 -8.00 1.95 -3.97
CA GLN A 57 -7.10 0.78 -4.00
C GLN A 57 -6.00 0.87 -2.93
N LEU A 58 -5.43 2.06 -2.71
CA LEU A 58 -4.47 2.32 -1.63
C LEU A 58 -5.09 2.05 -0.25
N GLN A 59 -6.29 2.55 -0.01
CA GLN A 59 -7.01 2.35 1.26
C GLN A 59 -7.34 0.88 1.53
N GLU A 60 -7.66 0.11 0.49
CA GLU A 60 -7.87 -1.33 0.62
C GLU A 60 -6.59 -2.05 1.06
N LEU A 61 -5.44 -1.71 0.47
CA LEU A 61 -4.14 -2.25 0.86
C LEU A 61 -3.77 -1.88 2.30
N GLU A 62 -4.07 -0.65 2.73
CA GLU A 62 -3.86 -0.21 4.12
C GLU A 62 -4.73 -0.99 5.11
N ALA A 63 -5.98 -1.28 4.74
CA ALA A 63 -6.86 -2.10 5.58
C ALA A 63 -6.36 -3.55 5.71
N VAL A 64 -5.79 -4.13 4.65
CA VAL A 64 -5.18 -5.47 4.70
C VAL A 64 -3.93 -5.44 5.56
N LEU A 65 -3.07 -4.43 5.39
CA LEU A 65 -1.84 -4.27 6.17
C LEU A 65 -2.13 -4.18 7.67
N GLU A 66 -3.04 -3.30 8.09
CA GLU A 66 -3.41 -3.15 9.51
C GLU A 66 -3.99 -4.47 10.08
N MET A 67 -4.80 -5.19 9.28
CA MET A 67 -5.34 -6.48 9.69
C MET A 67 -4.23 -7.51 9.99
N LEU A 68 -3.22 -7.60 9.11
CA LEU A 68 -2.07 -8.49 9.32
C LEU A 68 -1.22 -8.06 10.51
N GLU A 69 -1.04 -6.75 10.72
CA GLU A 69 -0.30 -6.20 11.87
C GLU A 69 -1.03 -6.45 13.20
N ILE A 70 -2.37 -6.36 13.23
CA ILE A 70 -3.18 -6.75 14.39
C ILE A 70 -2.97 -8.23 14.71
N GLU A 71 -3.02 -9.09 13.69
CA GLU A 71 -2.85 -10.53 13.88
C GLU A 71 -1.44 -10.89 14.36
N MET A 72 -0.40 -10.28 13.79
CA MET A 72 0.98 -10.46 14.24
C MET A 72 1.14 -10.06 15.70
N ARG A 73 0.55 -8.92 16.12
CA ARG A 73 0.57 -8.50 17.54
C ARG A 73 -0.11 -9.52 18.46
N GLN A 74 -1.19 -10.15 18.01
CA GLN A 74 -1.87 -11.20 18.77
C GLN A 74 -0.96 -12.43 18.94
N VAL A 75 -0.38 -12.93 17.84
CA VAL A 75 0.55 -14.08 17.89
C VAL A 75 1.75 -13.77 18.77
N GLN A 76 2.34 -12.57 18.65
CA GLN A 76 3.46 -12.14 19.49
C GLN A 76 3.09 -12.17 20.98
N ALA A 77 1.91 -11.71 21.36
CA ALA A 77 1.45 -11.73 22.75
C ALA A 77 1.25 -13.17 23.28
N GLU A 78 0.66 -14.05 22.47
CA GLU A 78 0.46 -15.46 22.81
C GLU A 78 1.80 -16.19 23.01
N LYS A 79 2.74 -16.01 22.08
CA LYS A 79 4.10 -16.59 22.16
C LYS A 79 4.88 -16.01 23.34
N PHE A 80 4.78 -14.70 23.58
CA PHE A 80 5.44 -14.05 24.71
C PHE A 80 4.98 -14.65 26.05
N LYS A 81 3.67 -14.84 26.23
CA LYS A 81 3.11 -15.47 27.42
C LYS A 81 3.60 -16.92 27.57
N TYR A 82 3.63 -17.68 26.47
CA TYR A 82 4.16 -19.03 26.48
C TYR A 82 5.62 -19.09 26.95
N PHE A 83 6.49 -18.23 26.42
CA PHE A 83 7.90 -18.21 26.84
C PHE A 83 8.11 -17.74 28.27
N LEU A 84 7.24 -16.86 28.78
CA LEU A 84 7.31 -16.34 30.13
C LEU A 84 6.85 -17.36 31.19
N GLU A 85 5.72 -18.04 30.93
CA GLU A 85 5.04 -18.87 31.94
C GLU A 85 5.19 -20.38 31.71
N GLY A 86 5.31 -20.81 30.45
CA GLY A 86 5.22 -22.23 30.06
C GLY A 86 6.56 -22.86 29.64
N TYR A 87 7.64 -22.09 29.55
CA TYR A 87 8.93 -22.61 29.10
C TYR A 87 9.67 -23.34 30.21
N ARG A 88 10.31 -24.47 29.88
CA ARG A 88 11.00 -25.33 30.87
C ARG A 88 12.12 -24.62 31.63
N ARG A 89 12.69 -23.56 31.04
CA ARG A 89 13.71 -22.71 31.66
C ARG A 89 13.10 -21.35 31.95
N ALA A 90 13.32 -20.81 33.15
CA ALA A 90 12.97 -19.44 33.46
C ALA A 90 13.78 -18.49 32.55
N LEU A 91 13.08 -17.76 31.69
CA LEU A 91 13.64 -16.77 30.77
C LEU A 91 13.44 -15.37 31.33
N SER A 92 14.36 -14.46 31.01
CA SER A 92 14.11 -13.03 31.26
C SER A 92 13.09 -12.49 30.27
N SER A 93 12.39 -11.41 30.61
CA SER A 93 11.48 -10.71 29.69
C SER A 93 12.17 -10.32 28.36
N SER A 94 13.47 -9.99 28.41
CA SER A 94 14.28 -9.67 27.22
C SER A 94 14.52 -10.90 26.34
N ASP A 95 14.82 -12.05 26.95
CA ASP A 95 15.02 -13.30 26.21
C ASP A 95 13.71 -13.75 25.56
N CYS A 96 12.59 -13.65 26.28
CA CYS A 96 11.26 -13.95 25.71
C CYS A 96 10.98 -13.12 24.46
N LYS A 97 11.25 -11.80 24.47
CA LYS A 97 11.06 -10.95 23.28
C LYS A 97 11.88 -11.42 22.09
N LYS A 98 13.15 -11.75 22.29
CA LYS A 98 14.03 -12.25 21.21
C LYS A 98 13.53 -13.58 20.64
N TYR A 99 13.03 -14.48 21.48
CA TYR A 99 12.46 -15.74 21.01
C TYR A 99 11.15 -15.53 20.23
N VAL A 100 10.30 -14.58 20.64
CA VAL A 100 9.09 -14.21 19.90
C VAL A 100 9.44 -13.61 18.54
N GLU A 101 10.45 -12.73 18.48
CA GLU A 101 10.91 -12.11 17.22
C GLU A 101 11.43 -13.14 16.20
N GLY A 102 12.01 -14.24 16.70
CA GLY A 102 12.46 -15.37 15.86
C GLY A 102 11.46 -16.53 15.75
N ASP A 103 10.24 -16.39 16.28
CA ASP A 103 9.22 -17.41 16.16
C ASP A 103 8.73 -17.50 14.71
N LYS A 104 8.64 -18.72 14.20
CA LYS A 104 8.29 -18.99 12.81
C LYS A 104 6.99 -18.29 12.37
N ASP A 105 5.95 -18.36 13.19
CA ASP A 105 4.63 -17.81 12.83
C ASP A 105 4.66 -16.27 12.79
N VAL A 106 5.49 -15.65 13.64
CA VAL A 106 5.72 -14.21 13.67
C VAL A 106 6.52 -13.77 12.44
N CYS A 107 7.58 -14.51 12.09
CA CYS A 107 8.39 -14.22 10.90
C CYS A 107 7.56 -14.35 9.61
N GLU A 108 6.74 -15.40 9.47
CA GLU A 108 5.88 -15.60 8.30
C GLU A 108 4.87 -14.45 8.14
N LEU A 109 4.27 -13.97 9.23
CA LEU A 109 3.40 -12.79 9.20
C LEU A 109 4.18 -11.51 8.84
N ALA A 110 5.40 -11.33 9.36
CA ALA A 110 6.22 -10.18 9.07
C ALA A 110 6.64 -10.11 7.58
N GLU A 111 6.97 -11.25 6.97
CA GLU A 111 7.25 -11.36 5.53
C GLU A 111 6.04 -10.93 4.71
N LEU A 112 4.85 -11.42 5.08
CA LEU A 112 3.60 -11.09 4.41
C LEU A 112 3.23 -9.60 4.52
N ILE A 113 3.39 -9.03 5.72
CA ILE A 113 3.22 -7.58 5.99
C ILE A 113 4.16 -6.77 5.09
N ASN A 114 5.41 -7.21 4.93
CA ASN A 114 6.39 -6.52 4.09
C ASN A 114 6.00 -6.55 2.60
N GLU A 115 5.49 -7.67 2.08
CA GLU A 115 5.00 -7.76 0.71
C GLU A 115 3.82 -6.82 0.45
N VAL A 116 2.81 -6.82 1.33
CA VAL A 116 1.66 -5.91 1.21
C VAL A 116 2.10 -4.46 1.34
N SER A 117 3.03 -4.16 2.26
CA SER A 117 3.61 -2.83 2.43
C SER A 117 4.29 -2.31 1.17
N TYR A 118 5.01 -3.17 0.44
CA TYR A 118 5.66 -2.79 -0.81
C TYR A 118 4.65 -2.34 -1.87
N ILE A 119 3.55 -3.08 -2.00
CA ILE A 119 2.49 -2.75 -2.97
C ILE A 119 1.75 -1.48 -2.54
N ARG A 120 1.41 -1.35 -1.24
CA ARG A 120 0.85 -0.12 -0.65
C ARG A 120 1.71 1.10 -0.98
N ASN A 121 3.02 1.00 -0.77
CA ASN A 121 3.95 2.10 -1.05
C ASN A 121 3.99 2.46 -2.55
N THR A 122 3.86 1.47 -3.42
CA THR A 122 3.75 1.69 -4.88
C THR A 122 2.49 2.50 -5.21
N TYR A 123 1.35 2.17 -4.60
CA TYR A 123 0.11 2.95 -4.75
C TYR A 123 0.20 4.36 -4.18
N SER A 124 0.86 4.53 -3.03
CA SER A 124 1.15 5.87 -2.48
C SER A 124 1.94 6.73 -3.48
N SER A 125 2.93 6.15 -4.17
CA SER A 125 3.68 6.84 -5.22
C SER A 125 2.81 7.20 -6.43
N ILE A 126 1.92 6.32 -6.86
CA ILE A 126 0.98 6.55 -7.96
C ILE A 126 0.05 7.72 -7.66
N VAL A 127 -0.61 7.72 -6.49
CA VAL A 127 -1.54 8.77 -6.07
C VAL A 127 -0.82 10.13 -6.04
N LYS A 128 0.36 10.19 -5.41
CA LYS A 128 1.20 11.40 -5.39
C LYS A 128 1.58 11.86 -6.79
N SER A 129 1.82 10.94 -7.71
CA SER A 129 2.15 11.27 -9.11
C SER A 129 0.94 11.84 -9.87
N LEU A 130 -0.27 11.35 -9.62
CA LEU A 130 -1.50 11.90 -10.17
C LEU A 130 -1.78 13.32 -9.63
N GLU A 131 -1.56 13.55 -8.34
CA GLU A 131 -1.67 14.89 -7.73
C GLU A 131 -0.64 15.85 -8.33
N MET A 132 0.61 15.40 -8.48
CA MET A 132 1.66 16.18 -9.14
C MET A 132 1.29 16.49 -10.60
N LYS A 133 0.73 15.52 -11.32
CA LYS A 133 0.25 15.72 -12.70
C LYS A 133 -0.84 16.80 -12.76
N ALA A 134 -1.81 16.76 -11.85
CA ALA A 134 -2.87 17.77 -11.76
C ALA A 134 -2.30 19.17 -11.53
N PHE A 135 -1.33 19.28 -10.60
CA PHE A 135 -0.65 20.52 -10.30
C PHE A 135 0.13 21.06 -11.51
N GLN A 136 0.91 20.21 -12.20
CA GLN A 136 1.66 20.64 -13.38
C GLN A 136 0.75 21.02 -14.55
N LEU A 137 -0.39 20.35 -14.72
CA LEU A 137 -1.38 20.72 -15.72
C LEU A 137 -1.90 22.15 -15.50
N ASN A 138 -2.15 22.51 -14.23
CA ASN A 138 -2.55 23.86 -13.87
C ASN A 138 -1.45 24.91 -14.21
N ASN A 139 -0.19 24.60 -13.92
CA ASN A 139 0.94 25.47 -14.26
C ASN A 139 1.08 25.67 -15.77
N ILE A 140 0.94 24.60 -16.57
CA ILE A 140 0.98 24.66 -18.03
C ILE A 140 -0.15 25.57 -18.57
N VAL A 141 -1.37 25.43 -18.04
CA VAL A 141 -2.49 26.30 -18.44
C VAL A 141 -2.19 27.77 -18.14
N ARG A 142 -1.63 28.07 -16.96
CA ARG A 142 -1.27 29.45 -16.59
C ARG A 142 -0.19 30.03 -17.50
N LEU A 143 0.85 29.26 -17.83
CA LEU A 143 1.90 29.69 -18.75
C LEU A 143 1.35 30.00 -20.14
N ARG A 144 0.52 29.09 -20.68
CA ARG A 144 -0.14 29.27 -21.98
C ARG A 144 -1.07 30.48 -22.00
N ALA A 145 -1.86 30.68 -20.94
CA ALA A 145 -2.72 31.85 -20.82
C ALA A 145 -1.94 33.18 -20.77
N ALA A 146 -0.71 33.16 -20.24
CA ALA A 146 0.20 34.31 -20.22
C ALA A 146 0.97 34.49 -21.54
N GLY A 147 0.78 33.61 -22.54
CA GLY A 147 1.52 33.65 -23.81
C GLY A 147 2.98 33.22 -23.68
N ILE A 148 3.35 32.53 -22.58
CA ILE A 148 4.71 32.04 -22.37
C ILE A 148 4.77 30.61 -22.88
N GLU A 149 5.44 30.44 -24.02
CA GLU A 149 5.75 29.16 -24.65
C GLU A 149 7.28 28.97 -24.60
N ASP A 150 7.75 27.82 -24.14
CA ASP A 150 9.18 27.42 -24.12
C ASP A 150 10.15 28.28 -23.28
N ALA A 151 9.73 28.67 -22.06
CA ALA A 151 10.63 29.30 -21.09
C ALA A 151 11.82 28.37 -20.72
N ARG A 152 13.03 28.91 -20.72
CA ARG A 152 14.27 28.17 -20.43
C ARG A 152 14.84 28.57 -19.07
N LEU A 153 15.36 27.58 -18.35
CA LEU A 153 16.25 27.80 -17.20
C LEU A 153 17.69 27.80 -17.74
N GLU A 154 18.44 28.85 -17.45
CA GLU A 154 19.88 28.94 -17.72
C GLU A 154 20.69 28.53 -16.48
#